data_AF-A0A661L1J0-F1
#
_entry.id   AF-A0A661L1J0-F1
#
_cell.length_a   1.000
_cell.length_b   1.000
_cell.length_c   1.000
_cell.angle_alpha   90.00
_cell.angle_beta   90.00
_cell.angle_gamma   90.00
#
_symmetry.space_group_name_H-M   'P 1'
#
loop_
_entity.id
_entity.type
_entity.pdbx_description
1 polymer ?
#
loop_
_entity_poly.entity_id
_entity_poly.type
_entity_poly.pdbx_seq_one_letter_code
_entity_poly.pdbx_strand_id
1 'polypeptide(L)'
;MKWRGTRRSLRRGIYSQLSLAMQFSRDKKRELLVKAFWDKNVDIEYILNLLEGGAESVPGDRIDLYHRLLATYDWYTVLKLIPIDRLKNEALSEAVINRLFPDELRKKYRYAQRILSEKAISLSG
;
A
#
# COMPACT_ATOMS: atom_id res chain seq x y z
N MET A 1 7.22 17.22 -44.92
CA MET A 1 7.97 16.41 -43.92
C MET A 1 7.85 17.06 -42.55
N LYS A 2 6.99 16.56 -41.66
CA LYS A 2 7.20 16.58 -40.18
C LYS A 2 6.15 15.69 -39.50
N TRP A 3 6.67 14.75 -38.73
CA TRP A 3 6.00 13.60 -38.18
C TRP A 3 5.10 13.95 -36.97
N ARG A 4 3.97 13.24 -36.85
CA ARG A 4 3.09 13.20 -35.68
C ARG A 4 3.75 12.38 -34.56
N GLY A 5 3.51 12.76 -33.31
CA GLY A 5 4.08 12.07 -32.14
C GLY A 5 3.30 12.26 -30.85
N THR A 6 1.98 12.11 -30.90
CA THR A 6 1.07 12.04 -29.76
C THR A 6 1.36 10.80 -28.90
N ARG A 7 2.23 10.87 -27.89
CA ARG A 7 2.38 9.79 -26.89
C ARG A 7 2.83 10.32 -25.52
N ARG A 8 1.95 11.01 -24.78
CA ARG A 8 2.19 11.25 -23.34
C ARG A 8 0.96 11.25 -22.43
N SER A 9 -0.21 10.81 -22.92
CA SER A 9 -1.48 10.88 -22.16
C SER A 9 -2.21 9.55 -21.94
N LEU A 10 -1.61 8.40 -22.26
CA LEU A 10 -2.29 7.08 -22.17
C LEU A 10 -1.75 6.16 -21.05
N ARG A 11 -1.08 6.72 -20.03
CA ARG A 11 -0.65 5.95 -18.85
C ARG A 11 -1.35 6.36 -17.54
N ARG A 12 -2.35 7.25 -17.59
CA ARG A 12 -2.83 7.96 -16.38
C ARG A 12 -4.06 7.35 -15.69
N GLY A 13 -4.97 6.70 -16.42
CA GLY A 13 -6.15 6.02 -15.86
C GLY A 13 -6.00 4.50 -15.67
N ILE A 14 -5.13 3.86 -16.45
CA ILE A 14 -5.03 2.40 -16.53
C ILE A 14 -4.48 1.80 -15.23
N TYR A 15 -3.53 2.43 -14.55
CA TYR A 15 -2.97 1.89 -13.30
C TYR A 15 -3.95 1.96 -12.13
N SER A 16 -4.85 2.94 -12.07
CA SER A 16 -5.85 3.00 -10.98
C SER A 16 -6.91 1.90 -11.13
N GLN A 17 -7.27 1.56 -12.38
CA GLN A 17 -8.22 0.48 -12.66
C GLN A 17 -7.59 -0.92 -12.68
N LEU A 18 -6.32 -1.06 -13.13
CA LEU A 18 -5.58 -2.33 -13.07
C LEU A 18 -5.19 -2.72 -11.64
N SER A 19 -4.90 -1.75 -10.76
CA SER A 19 -4.61 -2.02 -9.34
C SER A 19 -5.85 -2.55 -8.61
N LEU A 20 -7.05 -2.12 -9.03
CA LEU A 20 -8.32 -2.63 -8.53
C LEU A 20 -8.56 -4.10 -8.94
N ALA A 21 -8.09 -4.50 -10.12
CA ALA A 21 -8.39 -5.80 -10.73
C ALA A 21 -7.44 -6.95 -10.34
N MET A 22 -6.35 -6.69 -9.60
CA MET A 22 -5.34 -7.73 -9.30
C MET A 22 -4.84 -7.70 -7.85
N GLN A 23 -5.75 -7.63 -6.87
CA GLN A 23 -5.38 -7.95 -5.49
C GLN A 23 -4.98 -9.42 -5.36
N PHE A 24 -4.08 -9.71 -4.43
CA PHE A 24 -3.78 -11.09 -4.08
C PHE A 24 -5.02 -11.81 -3.53
N SER A 25 -5.15 -13.10 -3.84
CA SER A 25 -6.14 -13.95 -3.18
C SER A 25 -5.89 -13.98 -1.68
N ARG A 26 -6.94 -14.29 -0.90
CA ARG A 26 -6.84 -14.38 0.56
C ARG A 26 -5.73 -15.35 0.99
N ASP A 27 -5.61 -16.51 0.33
CA ASP A 27 -4.53 -17.48 0.59
C ASP A 27 -3.15 -16.91 0.32
N LYS A 28 -3.00 -16.14 -0.77
CA LYS A 28 -1.72 -15.50 -1.08
C LYS A 28 -1.39 -14.39 -0.08
N LYS A 29 -2.39 -13.61 0.37
CA LYS A 29 -2.22 -12.63 1.45
C LYS A 29 -1.76 -13.34 2.73
N ARG A 30 -2.39 -14.45 3.10
CA ARG A 30 -2.02 -15.28 4.25
C ARG A 30 -0.57 -15.77 4.17
N GLU A 31 -0.16 -16.32 3.03
CA GLU A 31 1.22 -16.77 2.80
C GLU A 31 2.24 -15.63 2.99
N LEU A 32 1.92 -14.44 2.49
CA LEU A 32 2.75 -13.25 2.69
C LEU A 32 2.77 -12.85 4.17
N LEU A 33 1.62 -12.81 4.85
CA LEU A 33 1.57 -12.46 6.27
C LEU A 33 2.41 -13.41 7.15
N VAL A 34 2.36 -14.73 6.90
CA VAL A 34 3.22 -15.71 7.57
C VAL A 34 4.70 -15.36 7.38
N LYS A 35 5.10 -15.01 6.15
CA LYS A 35 6.48 -14.60 5.84
C LYS A 35 6.85 -13.26 6.46
N ALA A 36 5.93 -12.30 6.54
CA ALA A 36 6.20 -10.99 7.12
C ALA A 36 6.35 -11.04 8.64
N PHE A 37 5.69 -11.99 9.32
CA PHE A 37 5.63 -12.12 10.77
C PHE A 37 6.30 -13.39 11.31
N TRP A 38 7.19 -14.00 10.53
CA TRP A 38 7.87 -15.26 10.90
C TRP A 38 8.60 -15.23 12.25
N ASP A 39 9.03 -14.03 12.69
CA ASP A 39 9.77 -13.74 13.91
C ASP A 39 8.86 -13.33 15.09
N LYS A 40 7.53 -13.30 14.90
CA LYS A 40 6.57 -12.88 15.93
C LYS A 40 5.54 -13.97 16.20
N ASN A 41 5.19 -14.13 17.47
CA ASN A 41 4.06 -14.98 17.86
C ASN A 41 2.75 -14.18 17.70
N VAL A 42 2.17 -14.21 16.51
CA VAL A 42 0.91 -13.50 16.18
C VAL A 42 -0.10 -14.47 15.56
N ASP A 43 -1.39 -14.20 15.78
CA ASP A 43 -2.45 -14.88 15.06
C ASP A 43 -2.57 -14.32 13.63
N ILE A 44 -2.21 -15.15 12.65
CA ILE A 44 -2.24 -14.76 11.24
C ILE A 44 -3.65 -14.50 10.74
N GLU A 45 -4.68 -15.18 11.26
CA GLU A 45 -6.06 -14.91 10.86
C GLU A 45 -6.53 -13.57 11.41
N TYR A 46 -6.13 -13.21 12.62
CA TYR A 46 -6.35 -11.87 13.17
C TYR A 46 -5.67 -10.79 12.29
N ILE A 47 -4.39 -10.98 11.95
CA ILE A 47 -3.66 -10.02 11.11
C ILE A 47 -4.28 -9.90 9.72
N LEU A 48 -4.72 -11.02 9.14
CA LEU A 48 -5.42 -11.04 7.86
C LEU A 48 -6.75 -10.29 7.92
N ASN A 49 -7.55 -10.52 8.97
CA ASN A 49 -8.78 -9.78 9.20
C ASN A 49 -8.49 -8.27 9.33
N LEU A 50 -7.46 -7.90 10.09
CA LEU A 50 -7.05 -6.51 10.25
C LEU A 50 -6.63 -5.86 8.92
N LEU A 51 -5.90 -6.58 8.07
CA LEU A 51 -5.54 -6.15 6.72
C LEU A 51 -6.78 -5.93 5.83
N GLU A 52 -7.79 -6.79 5.96
CA GLU A 52 -9.05 -6.75 5.21
C GLU A 52 -10.03 -5.71 5.76
N GLY A 53 -9.80 -5.24 6.99
CA GLY A 53 -10.56 -4.14 7.57
C GLY A 53 -11.26 -4.39 8.86
N GLY A 54 -10.99 -5.53 9.49
CA GLY A 54 -11.47 -5.85 10.81
C GLY A 54 -11.09 -4.80 11.86
N ALA A 55 -11.84 -4.84 12.96
CA ALA A 55 -11.55 -4.04 14.13
C ALA A 55 -10.18 -4.42 14.71
N GLU A 56 -9.48 -3.43 15.25
CA GLU A 56 -8.32 -3.67 16.10
C GLU A 56 -8.77 -4.26 17.43
N SER A 57 -8.00 -5.23 17.93
CA SER A 57 -8.09 -5.67 19.32
C SER A 57 -7.37 -4.69 20.25
N VAL A 58 -6.24 -4.12 19.79
CA VAL A 58 -5.46 -3.13 20.54
C VAL A 58 -5.19 -1.89 19.67
N PRO A 59 -5.34 -0.66 20.21
CA PRO A 59 -5.02 0.56 19.48
C PRO A 59 -3.60 0.53 18.92
N GLY A 60 -3.47 0.68 17.61
CA GLY A 60 -2.17 0.75 16.92
C GLY A 60 -1.72 -0.56 16.27
N ASP A 61 -2.45 -1.66 16.43
CA ASP A 61 -2.17 -2.92 15.74
C ASP A 61 -2.08 -2.73 14.22
N ARG A 62 -2.92 -1.84 13.66
CA ARG A 62 -2.92 -1.57 12.22
C ARG A 62 -1.72 -0.74 11.80
N ILE A 63 -1.24 0.16 12.66
CA ILE A 63 0.00 0.92 12.41
C ILE A 63 1.17 -0.06 12.38
N ASP A 64 1.24 -0.98 13.34
CA ASP A 64 2.27 -2.03 13.41
C ASP A 64 2.25 -2.94 12.18
N LEU A 65 1.05 -3.36 11.77
CA LEU A 65 0.83 -4.14 10.56
C LEU A 65 1.37 -3.42 9.33
N TYR A 66 0.91 -2.19 9.07
CA TYR A 66 1.32 -1.47 7.87
C TYR A 66 2.79 -1.11 7.89
N HIS A 67 3.34 -0.68 9.03
CA HIS A 67 4.78 -0.45 9.17
C HIS A 67 5.56 -1.70 8.77
N ARG A 68 5.18 -2.87 9.28
CA ARG A 68 5.84 -4.14 8.97
C ARG A 68 5.75 -4.46 7.48
N LEU A 69 4.58 -4.33 6.87
CA LEU A 69 4.38 -4.61 5.44
C LEU A 69 5.21 -3.68 4.54
N LEU A 70 5.20 -2.38 4.82
CA LEU A 70 5.95 -1.39 4.05
C LEU A 70 7.47 -1.57 4.17
N ALA A 71 7.94 -2.07 5.32
CA ALA A 71 9.35 -2.39 5.56
C ALA A 71 9.79 -3.73 4.95
N THR A 72 8.86 -4.69 4.85
CA THR A 72 9.18 -6.06 4.39
C THR A 72 9.13 -6.19 2.88
N TYR A 73 8.17 -5.52 2.22
CA TYR A 73 7.84 -5.79 0.83
C TYR A 73 8.16 -4.63 -0.11
N ASP A 74 8.43 -4.98 -1.37
CA ASP A 74 8.56 -3.99 -2.42
C ASP A 74 7.21 -3.32 -2.75
N TRP A 75 7.27 -2.19 -3.46
CA TRP A 75 6.10 -1.36 -3.75
C TRP A 75 5.00 -2.08 -4.53
N TYR A 76 5.35 -2.96 -5.47
CA TYR A 76 4.35 -3.69 -6.26
C TYR A 76 3.63 -4.74 -5.42
N THR A 77 4.36 -5.39 -4.51
CA THR A 77 3.76 -6.34 -3.56
C THR A 77 2.81 -5.61 -2.60
N VAL A 78 3.22 -4.45 -2.06
CA VAL A 78 2.37 -3.60 -1.20
C VAL A 78 1.08 -3.19 -1.92
N LEU A 79 1.17 -2.75 -3.17
CA LEU A 79 0.00 -2.33 -3.97
C LEU A 79 -1.01 -3.44 -4.22
N LYS A 80 -0.58 -4.70 -4.29
CA LYS A 80 -1.45 -5.87 -4.48
C LYS A 80 -1.97 -6.46 -3.17
N LEU A 81 -1.26 -6.19 -2.08
CA LEU A 81 -1.56 -6.72 -0.74
C LEU A 81 -2.56 -5.84 0.01
N ILE A 82 -2.36 -4.52 -0.01
CA ILE A 82 -3.17 -3.55 0.72
C ILE A 82 -4.20 -2.92 -0.22
N PRO A 83 -5.51 -2.96 0.10
CA PRO A 83 -6.53 -2.26 -0.69
C PRO A 83 -6.21 -0.77 -0.83
N ILE A 84 -6.42 -0.20 -2.03
CA ILE A 84 -5.96 1.16 -2.36
C ILE A 84 -6.49 2.23 -1.41
N ASP A 85 -7.74 2.11 -0.94
CA ASP A 85 -8.34 3.08 -0.02
C ASP A 85 -7.64 3.03 1.34
N ARG A 86 -7.32 1.84 1.83
CA ARG A 86 -6.56 1.66 3.08
C ARG A 86 -5.10 2.07 2.93
N LEU A 87 -4.51 1.81 1.77
CA LEU A 87 -3.14 2.23 1.47
C LEU A 87 -3.02 3.76 1.60
N LYS A 88 -3.96 4.50 0.99
CA LYS A 88 -3.97 5.97 1.02
C LYS A 88 -4.30 6.53 2.40
N ASN A 89 -5.34 6.00 3.04
CA ASN A 89 -5.91 6.60 4.25
C ASN A 89 -5.19 6.15 5.53
N GLU A 90 -4.57 4.97 5.53
CA GLU A 90 -4.09 4.34 6.75
C GLU A 90 -2.61 3.95 6.65
N ALA A 91 -2.22 3.16 5.65
CA ALA A 91 -0.85 2.62 5.56
C ALA A 91 0.19 3.70 5.22
N LEU A 92 -0.19 4.72 4.44
CA LEU A 92 0.65 5.89 4.15
C LEU A 92 0.39 7.06 5.10
N SER A 93 -0.18 6.81 6.29
CA SER A 93 -0.33 7.84 7.31
C SER A 93 1.02 8.23 7.93
N GLU A 94 1.08 9.42 8.52
CA GLU A 94 2.27 9.90 9.23
C GLU A 94 2.69 8.97 10.38
N ALA A 95 1.71 8.37 11.07
CA ALA A 95 1.96 7.44 12.16
C ALA A 95 2.72 6.18 11.70
N VAL A 96 2.47 5.72 10.48
CA VAL A 96 3.18 4.58 9.89
C VAL A 96 4.52 5.02 9.29
N ILE A 97 4.51 6.06 8.45
CA ILE A 97 5.69 6.50 7.70
C ILE A 97 6.82 6.92 8.65
N ASN A 98 6.52 7.61 9.75
CA ASN A 98 7.54 8.08 10.69
C ASN A 98 8.28 6.93 11.41
N ARG A 99 7.72 5.72 11.42
CA ARG A 99 8.35 4.54 12.02
C ARG A 99 9.28 3.81 11.06
N LEU A 100 9.22 4.11 9.76
CA LEU A 100 10.04 3.44 8.76
C LEU A 100 11.52 3.80 8.90
N PHE A 101 12.34 2.76 8.82
CA PHE A 101 13.79 2.81 8.75
C PHE A 101 14.28 1.88 7.62
N PRO A 102 15.32 2.25 6.85
CA PRO A 102 16.12 3.49 6.95
C PRO A 102 15.38 4.73 6.40
N ASP A 103 15.98 5.91 6.56
CA ASP A 103 15.38 7.20 6.15
C ASP A 103 15.09 7.25 4.63
N GLU A 104 15.84 6.54 3.80
CA GLU A 104 15.58 6.39 2.37
C GLU A 104 14.23 5.74 2.11
N LEU A 105 13.87 4.73 2.91
CA LEU A 105 12.57 4.07 2.81
C LEU A 105 11.45 5.05 3.18
N ARG A 106 11.66 5.83 4.24
CA ARG A 106 10.72 6.89 4.65
C ARG A 106 10.51 7.91 3.53
N LYS A 107 11.59 8.43 2.93
CA LYS A 107 11.52 9.38 1.80
C LYS A 107 10.76 8.80 0.61
N LYS A 108 11.00 7.53 0.27
CA LYS A 108 10.29 6.82 -0.79
C LYS A 108 8.77 6.79 -0.55
N TYR A 109 8.34 6.45 0.65
CA TYR A 109 6.90 6.39 0.96
C TYR A 109 6.25 7.76 1.13
N ARG A 110 6.98 8.79 1.59
CA ARG A 110 6.49 10.18 1.52
C ARG A 110 6.25 10.65 0.09
N TYR A 111 7.15 10.29 -0.83
CA TYR A 111 6.94 10.57 -2.25
C TYR A 111 5.68 9.85 -2.77
N ALA A 112 5.50 8.57 -2.45
CA ALA A 112 4.32 7.80 -2.85
C ALA A 112 3.02 8.40 -2.29
N GLN A 113 2.98 8.76 -1.00
CA GLN A 113 1.88 9.45 -0.34
C GLN A 113 1.50 10.73 -1.10
N ARG A 114 2.48 11.60 -1.39
CA ARG A 114 2.25 12.84 -2.14
C ARG A 114 1.65 12.59 -3.53
N ILE A 115 2.19 11.67 -4.30
CA ILE A 115 1.69 11.36 -5.65
C ILE A 115 0.25 10.82 -5.62
N LEU A 116 -0.09 10.02 -4.61
CA LEU A 116 -1.43 9.47 -4.46
C LEU A 116 -2.45 10.50 -3.98
N SER A 117 -2.02 11.51 -3.22
CA SER A 117 -2.85 12.64 -2.76
C SER A 117 -3.03 13.73 -3.83
N GLU A 118 -1.98 14.10 -4.56
CA GLU A 118 -2.04 15.10 -5.65
C GLU A 118 -2.97 14.66 -6.80
N LYS A 119 -3.03 13.35 -7.07
CA LYS A 119 -3.98 12.76 -8.02
C LYS A 119 -5.45 12.90 -7.60
N ALA A 120 -5.74 13.07 -6.30
CA ALA A 120 -7.12 13.24 -5.84
C ALA A 120 -7.67 14.64 -6.16
N ILE A 121 -6.81 15.67 -6.15
CA ILE A 121 -7.21 17.08 -6.34
C ILE A 121 -7.46 17.41 -7.82
N SER A 122 -6.93 16.63 -8.75
CA SER A 122 -7.04 16.85 -10.20
C SER A 122 -8.29 16.21 -10.84
N LEU A 123 -9.19 15.63 -10.04
CA LEU A 123 -10.46 15.03 -10.47
C LEU A 123 -11.71 15.83 -10.05
N SER A 124 -11.51 16.97 -9.38
CA SER A 124 -12.58 17.87 -8.93
C SER A 124 -12.56 19.23 -9.63
N GLY A 125 -11.98 19.31 -10.84
CA GLY A 125 -11.95 20.50 -11.69
C GLY A 125 -12.60 20.26 -13.04
#